data_AF-A0A820HFW0-F1
#
_entry.id   AF-A0A820HFW0-F1
#
_cell.length_a   1.000
_cell.length_b   1.000
_cell.length_c   1.000
_cell.angle_alpha   90.00
_cell.angle_beta   90.00
_cell.angle_gamma   90.00
#
_symmetry.space_group_name_H-M   'P 1'
#
loop_
_entity.id
_entity.type
_entity.pdbx_description
1 polymer ?
#
loop_
_entity_poly.entity_id
_entity_poly.type
_entity_poly.pdbx_seq_one_letter_code
_entity_poly.pdbx_strand_id
1 'polypeptide(L)'
;TSLDQAGELNNLTDVLQLTAKMDIPNSISLLDSTLFDYFDLQYNIQWPLNIVISPDMLEKYKIIFRFLLRILIVKQVLNEIWIMLKACKRQNSTLTPLHQYRHQMQHFMTVLSNYITNQVIQIAWNEFLRKIQKAKHINEIAAAHSEYL
;
A
#
# COMPACT_ATOMS: atom_id res chain seq x y z
N THR A 1 -26.67 -26.60 -26.54
CA THR A 1 -25.80 -27.11 -25.45
C THR A 1 -24.55 -26.25 -25.26
N SER A 2 -24.56 -25.00 -25.71
CA SER A 2 -23.37 -24.13 -25.80
C SER A 2 -23.69 -22.69 -25.37
N LEU A 3 -24.57 -22.52 -24.38
CA LEU A 3 -24.95 -21.23 -23.79
C LEU A 3 -24.71 -21.13 -22.27
N ASP A 4 -24.36 -22.22 -21.58
CA ASP A 4 -24.16 -22.21 -20.12
C ASP A 4 -22.72 -21.90 -19.68
N GLN A 5 -21.72 -21.92 -20.58
CA GLN A 5 -20.33 -21.61 -20.21
C GLN A 5 -20.00 -20.11 -20.17
N ALA A 6 -20.88 -19.24 -20.65
CA ALA A 6 -20.67 -17.78 -20.60
C ALA A 6 -21.11 -17.17 -19.25
N GLY A 7 -21.95 -17.86 -18.47
CA GLY A 7 -22.40 -17.42 -17.15
C GLY A 7 -21.36 -17.58 -16.03
N GLU A 8 -20.43 -18.53 -16.17
CA GLU A 8 -19.37 -18.76 -15.17
C GLU A 8 -18.18 -17.79 -15.30
N LEU A 9 -17.96 -17.19 -16.47
CA LEU A 9 -16.84 -16.27 -16.69
C LEU A 9 -17.10 -14.83 -16.20
N ASN A 10 -18.37 -14.43 -16.06
CA ASN A 10 -18.75 -13.11 -15.54
C ASN A 10 -18.73 -13.06 -13.99
N ASN A 11 -18.78 -14.21 -13.31
CA ASN A 11 -18.66 -14.27 -11.85
C ASN A 11 -17.21 -14.13 -11.37
N LEU A 12 -16.22 -14.35 -12.23
CA LEU A 12 -14.80 -14.30 -11.84
C LEU A 12 -14.22 -12.89 -11.82
N THR A 13 -14.87 -11.93 -12.48
CA THR A 13 -14.44 -10.51 -12.48
C THR A 13 -14.94 -9.74 -11.25
N ASP A 14 -15.96 -10.25 -10.55
CA ASP A 14 -16.50 -9.64 -9.31
C ASP A 14 -15.80 -10.10 -8.03
N VAL A 15 -14.89 -11.08 -8.13
CA VAL A 15 -14.29 -11.73 -6.95
C VAL A 15 -13.31 -10.82 -6.21
N LEU A 16 -12.77 -9.79 -6.87
CA LEU A 16 -11.73 -8.92 -6.31
C LEU A 16 -11.85 -7.48 -6.82
N GLN A 17 -12.94 -6.77 -6.50
CA GLN A 17 -12.97 -5.32 -6.71
C GLN A 17 -12.24 -4.62 -5.56
N LEU A 18 -10.94 -4.38 -5.74
CA LEU A 18 -10.17 -3.48 -4.88
C LEU A 18 -10.52 -2.05 -5.31
N THR A 19 -11.50 -1.44 -4.66
CA THR A 19 -11.88 -0.05 -4.94
C THR A 19 -11.22 0.86 -3.91
N ALA A 20 -10.21 1.61 -4.31
CA ALA A 20 -9.73 2.73 -3.52
C ALA A 20 -10.72 3.89 -3.70
N LYS A 21 -11.50 4.20 -2.66
CA LYS A 21 -12.35 5.39 -2.66
C LYS A 21 -11.62 6.53 -1.97
N MET A 22 -11.69 7.70 -2.59
CA MET A 22 -11.22 8.96 -2.02
C MET A 22 -12.45 9.80 -1.72
N ASP A 23 -12.85 9.87 -0.45
CA ASP A 23 -13.93 10.76 -0.02
C ASP A 23 -13.33 12.13 0.29
N ILE A 24 -13.11 12.93 -0.76
CA ILE A 24 -12.41 14.22 -0.68
C ILE A 24 -13.43 15.32 -0.31
N PRO A 25 -13.35 15.96 0.88
CA PRO A 25 -14.08 17.22 1.10
C PRO A 25 -13.58 18.31 0.15
N ASN A 26 -14.50 19.13 -0.37
CA ASN A 26 -14.30 20.11 -1.45
C ASN A 26 -13.20 21.20 -1.23
N SER A 27 -12.45 21.14 -0.13
CA SER A 27 -11.38 22.09 0.20
C SER A 27 -10.16 21.38 0.80
N ILE A 28 -9.41 20.64 0.00
CA ILE A 28 -8.11 20.09 0.43
C ILE A 28 -7.02 20.57 -0.53
N SER A 29 -6.02 21.28 0.02
CA SER A 29 -4.77 21.54 -0.69
C SER A 29 -3.95 20.26 -0.76
N LEU A 30 -3.30 19.96 -1.89
CA LEU A 30 -2.45 18.76 -2.11
C LEU A 30 -1.35 18.52 -1.04
N LEU A 31 -1.08 19.50 -0.17
CA LEU A 31 -0.12 19.44 0.92
C LEU A 31 -0.72 19.04 2.28
N ASP A 32 -2.05 18.89 2.36
CA ASP A 32 -2.70 18.66 3.63
C ASP A 32 -2.48 17.20 4.06
N SER A 33 -1.86 17.01 5.22
CA SER A 33 -1.56 15.68 5.77
C SER A 33 -2.82 14.84 6.00
N THR A 34 -3.99 15.48 5.97
CA THR A 34 -5.32 14.91 6.16
C THR A 34 -5.83 14.17 4.93
N LEU A 35 -5.33 14.46 3.71
CA LEU A 35 -5.76 13.80 2.46
C LEU A 35 -5.65 12.26 2.56
N PHE A 36 -4.60 11.77 3.23
CA PHE A 36 -4.32 10.34 3.38
C PHE A 36 -5.33 9.61 4.26
N ASP A 37 -6.05 10.34 5.12
CA ASP A 37 -7.06 9.76 6.00
C ASP A 37 -8.36 9.47 5.24
N TYR A 38 -8.53 10.09 4.06
CA TYR A 38 -9.67 9.88 3.16
C TYR A 38 -9.45 8.78 2.12
N PHE A 39 -8.25 8.20 2.04
CA PHE A 39 -8.03 6.98 1.25
C PHE A 39 -8.53 5.79 2.04
N ASP A 40 -9.62 5.19 1.55
CA ASP A 40 -10.15 3.96 2.11
C ASP A 40 -10.03 2.80 1.12
N LEU A 41 -9.50 1.68 1.62
CA LEU A 41 -9.41 0.44 0.87
C LEU A 41 -10.72 -0.31 1.06
N GLN A 42 -11.64 -0.21 0.09
CA GLN A 42 -12.86 -0.99 0.11
C GLN A 42 -12.62 -2.31 -0.62
N TYR A 43 -12.80 -3.41 0.10
CA TYR A 43 -12.62 -4.74 -0.42
C TYR A 43 -13.89 -5.54 -0.16
N ASN A 44 -14.63 -5.85 -1.24
CA ASN A 44 -15.87 -6.61 -1.16
C ASN A 44 -15.54 -8.11 -1.20
N ILE A 45 -15.49 -8.75 -0.03
CA ILE A 45 -15.05 -10.14 0.11
C ILE A 45 -16.23 -11.07 -0.10
N GLN A 46 -16.26 -11.74 -1.25
CA GLN A 46 -17.26 -12.77 -1.52
C GLN A 46 -16.95 -14.06 -0.74
N TRP A 47 -17.99 -14.83 -0.46
CA TRP A 47 -17.86 -16.18 0.08
C TRP A 47 -17.08 -17.07 -0.92
N PRO A 48 -16.20 -17.99 -0.49
CA PRO A 48 -15.86 -18.38 0.89
C PRO A 48 -14.68 -17.62 1.51
N LEU A 49 -14.11 -16.62 0.83
CA LEU A 49 -12.86 -15.98 1.24
C LEU A 49 -12.98 -15.15 2.53
N ASN A 50 -14.19 -14.70 2.87
CA ASN A 50 -14.52 -13.98 4.11
C ASN A 50 -14.17 -14.81 5.38
N ILE A 51 -14.12 -16.14 5.27
CA ILE A 51 -13.76 -17.01 6.40
C ILE A 51 -12.30 -16.81 6.83
N VAL A 52 -11.42 -16.46 5.88
CA VAL A 52 -9.98 -16.24 6.14
C VAL A 52 -9.68 -14.75 6.31
N ILE A 53 -10.39 -13.88 5.59
CA ILE A 53 -10.21 -12.43 5.63
C ILE A 53 -11.46 -11.82 6.25
N SER A 54 -11.47 -11.72 7.57
CA SER A 54 -12.57 -11.11 8.32
C SER A 54 -12.56 -9.58 8.20
N PRO A 55 -13.71 -8.90 8.36
CA PRO A 55 -13.78 -7.43 8.30
C PRO A 55 -12.84 -6.73 9.30
N ASP A 56 -12.63 -7.30 10.49
CA ASP A 56 -11.70 -6.76 11.49
C ASP A 56 -10.24 -6.74 10.99
N MET A 57 -9.86 -7.74 10.19
CA MET A 57 -8.52 -7.81 9.60
C MET A 57 -8.36 -6.81 8.45
N LEU A 58 -9.45 -6.53 7.73
CA LEU A 58 -9.45 -5.51 6.68
C LEU A 58 -9.19 -4.11 7.27
N GLU A 59 -9.72 -3.80 8.45
CA GLU A 59 -9.41 -2.55 9.16
C GLU A 59 -7.92 -2.43 9.52
N LYS A 60 -7.28 -3.52 9.97
CA LYS A 60 -5.82 -3.55 10.18
C LYS A 60 -5.05 -3.29 8.87
N TYR A 61 -5.46 -3.94 7.78
CA TYR A 61 -4.85 -3.72 6.47
C TYR A 61 -4.98 -2.27 5.98
N LYS A 62 -6.13 -1.61 6.24
CA LYS A 62 -6.31 -0.18 5.91
C LYS A 62 -5.29 0.69 6.64
N ILE A 63 -5.05 0.42 7.93
CA ILE A 63 -4.03 1.15 8.72
C ILE A 63 -2.64 0.98 8.11
N ILE A 64 -2.25 -0.27 7.82
CA ILE A 64 -0.95 -0.58 7.19
C ILE A 64 -0.83 0.08 5.82
N PHE A 65 -1.87 -0.03 4.99
CA PHE A 65 -1.92 0.57 3.65
C PHE A 65 -1.73 2.09 3.72
N ARG A 66 -2.45 2.79 4.61
CA ARG A 66 -2.29 4.24 4.80
C ARG A 66 -0.87 4.60 5.22
N PHE A 67 -0.27 3.83 6.13
CA PHE A 67 1.12 4.03 6.53
C PHE A 67 2.10 3.89 5.35
N LEU A 68 1.97 2.83 4.56
CA LEU A 68 2.81 2.61 3.38
C LEU A 68 2.60 3.68 2.31
N LEU A 69 1.36 4.10 2.11
CA LEU A 69 0.99 5.15 1.16
C LEU A 69 1.64 6.49 1.54
N ARG A 70 1.65 6.85 2.84
CA ARG A 70 2.35 8.05 3.33
C ARG A 70 3.84 8.01 3.00
N ILE A 71 4.51 6.88 3.21
CA ILE A 71 5.94 6.72 2.87
C ILE A 71 6.17 6.87 1.37
N LEU A 72 5.33 6.24 0.54
CA LEU A 72 5.42 6.31 -0.92
C LEU A 72 5.31 7.77 -1.41
N ILE A 73 4.37 8.53 -0.84
CA ILE A 73 4.11 9.90 -1.24
C ILE A 73 5.21 10.84 -0.76
N VAL A 74 5.70 10.71 0.48
CA VAL A 74 6.88 11.49 0.95
C VAL A 74 8.08 11.26 0.03
N LYS A 75 8.31 10.01 -0.40
CA LYS A 75 9.36 9.68 -1.36
C LYS A 75 9.14 10.37 -2.72
N GLN A 76 7.90 10.39 -3.21
CA GLN A 76 7.53 11.03 -4.47
C GLN A 76 7.70 12.55 -4.41
N VAL A 77 7.18 13.22 -3.38
CA VAL A 77 7.32 14.66 -3.16
C VAL A 77 8.79 15.06 -3.10
N LEU A 78 9.62 14.29 -2.39
CA LEU A 78 11.05 14.56 -2.31
C LEU A 78 11.76 14.43 -3.66
N ASN A 79 11.27 13.54 -4.54
CA ASN A 79 11.75 13.42 -5.92
C ASN A 79 11.29 14.59 -6.80
N GLU A 80 10.06 15.09 -6.62
CA GLU A 80 9.58 16.27 -7.34
C GLU A 80 10.37 17.54 -6.95
N ILE A 81 10.63 17.73 -5.66
CA ILE A 81 11.50 18.81 -5.16
C ILE A 81 12.88 18.73 -5.81
N TRP A 82 13.43 17.53 -6.02
CA TRP A 82 14.70 17.35 -6.73
C TRP A 82 14.65 17.85 -8.18
N ILE A 83 13.61 17.50 -8.92
CA ILE A 83 13.44 17.91 -10.32
C ILE A 83 13.32 19.44 -10.40
N MET A 84 12.49 20.05 -9.55
CA MET A 84 12.30 21.50 -9.49
C MET A 84 13.61 22.22 -9.15
N LEU A 85 14.36 21.71 -8.17
CA LEU A 85 15.61 22.32 -7.72
C LEU A 85 16.70 22.19 -8.78
N LYS A 86 16.72 21.08 -9.54
CA LYS A 86 17.63 20.89 -10.68
C LYS A 86 17.33 21.90 -11.80
N ALA A 87 16.07 22.26 -12.02
CA ALA A 87 15.67 23.30 -12.98
C ALA A 87 16.12 24.71 -12.54
N CYS A 88 16.02 25.04 -11.25
CA CYS A 88 16.46 26.34 -10.70
C CYS A 88 17.99 26.52 -10.65
N LYS A 89 18.75 25.42 -10.69
CA LYS A 89 20.21 25.42 -10.55
C LYS A 89 20.97 26.18 -11.66
N ARG A 90 20.30 26.57 -12.75
CA ARG A 90 20.89 27.44 -13.79
C ARG A 90 21.06 28.90 -13.34
N GLN A 91 20.50 29.32 -12.19
CA GLN A 91 20.46 30.73 -11.80
C GLN A 91 21.24 31.15 -10.54
N ASN A 92 21.61 30.26 -9.59
CA ASN A 92 22.27 30.70 -8.33
C ASN A 92 23.23 29.65 -7.72
N SER A 93 24.44 30.06 -7.31
CA SER A 93 25.50 29.20 -6.72
C SER A 93 25.38 28.94 -5.21
N THR A 94 24.39 29.53 -4.53
CA THR A 94 24.24 29.51 -3.06
C THR A 94 23.41 28.35 -2.51
N LEU A 95 22.99 27.37 -3.35
CA LEU A 95 22.09 26.27 -2.98
C LEU A 95 22.78 25.02 -2.38
N THR A 96 24.07 25.10 -2.08
CA THR A 96 24.89 23.98 -1.59
C THR A 96 24.38 23.31 -0.30
N PRO A 97 24.06 24.03 0.79
CA PRO A 97 23.56 23.41 2.02
C PRO A 97 22.17 22.77 1.83
N LEU A 98 21.30 23.36 0.99
CA LEU A 98 19.99 22.79 0.66
C LEU A 98 20.11 21.44 -0.05
N HIS A 99 21.11 21.29 -0.94
CA HIS A 99 21.40 20.01 -1.58
C HIS A 99 21.85 18.94 -0.61
N GLN A 100 22.60 19.32 0.43
CA GLN A 100 23.10 18.38 1.44
C GLN A 100 21.96 17.82 2.30
N TYR A 101 21.09 18.68 2.84
CA TYR A 101 19.91 18.22 3.61
C TYR A 101 18.98 17.36 2.75
N ARG A 102 18.73 17.75 1.50
CA ARG A 102 17.93 16.96 0.56
C ARG A 102 18.53 15.58 0.28
N HIS A 103 19.84 15.50 0.04
CA HIS A 103 20.52 14.23 -0.18
C HIS A 103 20.38 13.30 1.04
N GLN A 104 20.54 13.86 2.25
CA GLN A 104 20.33 13.12 3.50
C GLN A 104 18.89 12.61 3.63
N MET A 105 17.89 13.45 3.34
CA MET A 105 16.47 13.05 3.36
C MET A 105 16.19 11.94 2.34
N GLN A 106 16.74 12.03 1.13
CA GLN A 106 16.49 11.03 0.08
C GLN A 106 17.15 9.70 0.42
N HIS A 107 18.36 9.75 0.95
CA HIS A 107 19.05 8.56 1.46
C HIS A 107 18.24 7.92 2.59
N PHE A 108 17.82 8.71 3.59
CA PHE A 108 16.98 8.24 4.69
C PHE A 108 15.70 7.55 4.20
N MET A 109 14.94 8.20 3.31
CA MET A 109 13.71 7.63 2.75
C MET A 109 13.96 6.34 1.96
N THR A 110 15.07 6.27 1.23
CA THR A 110 15.46 5.07 0.48
C THR A 110 15.78 3.92 1.42
N VAL A 111 16.59 4.17 2.46
CA VAL A 111 16.94 3.17 3.47
C VAL A 111 15.68 2.70 4.22
N LEU A 112 14.83 3.63 4.66
CA LEU A 112 13.59 3.32 5.37
C LEU A 112 12.64 2.47 4.52
N SER A 113 12.39 2.89 3.28
CA SER A 113 11.51 2.17 2.36
C SER A 113 12.06 0.77 2.06
N ASN A 114 13.37 0.64 1.84
CA ASN A 114 14.00 -0.66 1.60
C ASN A 114 13.94 -1.56 2.84
N TYR A 115 14.11 -1.01 4.03
CA TYR A 115 13.98 -1.76 5.28
C TYR A 115 12.57 -2.31 5.44
N ILE A 116 11.54 -1.46 5.29
CA ILE A 116 10.14 -1.88 5.41
C ILE A 116 9.81 -2.96 4.39
N THR A 117 10.17 -2.77 3.12
CA THR A 117 9.88 -3.77 2.08
C THR A 117 10.62 -5.08 2.34
N ASN A 118 11.94 -5.04 2.56
CA ASN A 118 12.76 -6.25 2.54
C ASN A 118 12.84 -6.97 3.89
N GLN A 119 12.79 -6.23 5.00
CA GLN A 119 12.97 -6.81 6.34
C GLN A 119 11.63 -7.02 7.04
N VAL A 120 10.63 -6.16 6.79
CA VAL A 120 9.33 -6.30 7.44
C VAL A 120 8.38 -7.09 6.55
N ILE A 121 8.01 -6.53 5.40
CA ILE A 121 6.98 -7.09 4.52
C ILE A 121 7.42 -8.44 3.94
N GLN A 122 8.61 -8.50 3.34
CA GLN A 122 9.09 -9.73 2.69
C GLN A 122 9.31 -10.87 3.68
N ILE A 123 9.86 -10.61 4.86
CA ILE A 123 10.08 -11.65 5.87
C ILE A 123 8.74 -12.18 6.39
N ALA A 124 7.84 -11.28 6.80
CA ALA A 124 6.51 -11.65 7.28
C ALA A 124 5.72 -12.43 6.21
N TRP A 125 5.80 -12.00 4.94
CA TRP A 125 5.14 -12.67 3.82
C TRP A 125 5.70 -14.08 3.57
N ASN A 126 7.02 -14.23 3.60
CA ASN A 126 7.65 -15.54 3.44
C ASN A 126 7.32 -16.49 4.58
N GLU A 127 7.23 -15.99 5.82
CA GLU A 127 6.79 -16.79 6.95
C GLU A 127 5.33 -17.22 6.80
N PHE A 128 4.45 -16.29 6.43
CA PHE A 128 3.04 -16.56 6.16
C PHE A 128 2.84 -17.61 5.06
N LEU A 129 3.55 -17.48 3.93
CA LEU A 129 3.50 -18.46 2.84
C LEU A 129 3.94 -19.85 3.30
N ARG A 130 5.00 -19.94 4.11
CA ARG A 130 5.44 -21.24 4.67
C ARG A 130 4.39 -21.87 5.57
N LYS A 131 3.67 -21.06 6.36
CA LYS A 131 2.58 -21.54 7.22
C LYS A 131 1.38 -22.02 6.38
N ILE A 132 0.98 -21.27 5.35
CA ILE A 132 -0.09 -21.68 4.44
C ILE A 132 0.26 -22.98 3.69
N GLN A 133 1.49 -23.11 3.18
CA GLN A 133 1.89 -24.31 2.44
C GLN A 133 1.86 -25.59 3.29
N LYS A 134 2.03 -25.46 4.62
CA LYS A 134 1.95 -26.59 5.56
C LYS A 134 0.53 -26.83 6.07
N ALA A 135 -0.35 -25.84 5.95
CA ALA A 135 -1.71 -25.92 6.44
C ALA A 135 -2.53 -26.92 5.63
N LYS A 136 -3.28 -27.78 6.32
CA LYS A 136 -4.18 -28.77 5.70
C LYS A 136 -5.64 -28.37 5.78
N HIS A 137 -5.96 -27.45 6.71
CA HIS A 137 -7.32 -27.02 6.99
C HIS A 137 -7.47 -25.50 6.88
N ILE A 138 -8.66 -25.04 6.48
CA ILE A 138 -8.96 -23.61 6.34
C ILE A 138 -8.78 -22.83 7.64
N ASN A 139 -9.02 -23.46 8.79
CA ASN A 139 -8.82 -22.86 10.11
C ASN A 139 -7.34 -22.55 10.39
N GLU A 140 -6.43 -23.41 9.92
CA GLU A 140 -4.98 -23.20 10.07
C GLU A 140 -4.51 -22.04 9.18
N ILE A 141 -5.10 -21.90 7.99
CA ILE A 141 -4.86 -20.75 7.10
C ILE A 141 -5.38 -19.46 7.74
N ALA A 142 -6.58 -19.47 8.30
CA ALA A 142 -7.15 -18.32 9.00
C ALA A 142 -6.31 -17.90 10.22
N ALA A 143 -5.83 -18.87 11.01
CA ALA A 143 -4.94 -18.60 12.14
C ALA A 143 -3.59 -18.02 11.69
N ALA A 144 -2.97 -18.59 10.64
CA ALA A 144 -1.72 -18.09 10.08
C ALA A 144 -1.88 -16.66 9.51
N HIS A 145 -3.05 -16.35 8.94
CA HIS A 145 -3.35 -15.01 8.43
C HIS A 145 -3.55 -13.99 9.55
N SER A 146 -4.17 -14.40 10.67
CA SER A 146 -4.26 -13.57 11.87
C SER A 146 -2.89 -13.28 12.49
N GLU A 147 -1.96 -14.24 12.46
CA GLU A 147 -0.60 -14.07 12.97
C GLU A 147 0.29 -13.19 12.08
N TYR A 148 0.02 -13.16 10.78
CA TYR A 148 0.74 -12.29 9.83
C TYR A 148 0.47 -10.78 10.04
N LEU A 149 -0.67 -10.43 10.67
CA LEU A 149 -1.25 -9.09 10.75
C LEU A 149 -1.25 -8.46 12.15
#